data_AF-A0A534XPU0-F1
#
_entry.id   AF-A0A534XPU0-F1
#
_cell.length_a   1.000
_cell.length_b   1.000
_cell.length_c   1.000
_cell.angle_alpha   90.00
_cell.angle_beta   90.00
_cell.angle_gamma   90.00
#
_symmetry.space_group_name_H-M   'P 1'
#
loop_
_entity.id
_entity.type
_entity.pdbx_description
1 polymer ?
#
loop_
_entity_poly.entity_id
_entity_poly.type
_entity_poly.pdbx_seq_one_letter_code
_entity_poly.pdbx_strand_id
1 'polypeptide(L)'
;MTTASTAIAQTRRGISAAVRSRAGVLLGVAAAVAVFNLVAPVALLSLVRRPADFFTFNPWLRRLPDYIGSDQPLSAKLDFLSHLTIAWASADGTEGIDWGFIIDVPTIARILCTALVFGAYFALWSYGRHQPMTTQAGVSGAARPAGLLGVMTGAFGLTVGPCSLAGCGAPVLPMVGLAFTGLPGGTLSLFATLSRISSALVIALMAVAVIWLGWRVGSAEPHPA
;
A
#
# COMPACT_ATOMS: atom_id res chain seq x y z
N MET A 1 23.42 22.38 -12.36
CA MET A 1 22.38 21.46 -12.88
C MET A 1 22.68 20.07 -12.34
N THR A 2 21.87 19.55 -11.42
CA THR A 2 21.93 18.14 -11.02
C THR A 2 21.52 17.29 -12.21
N THR A 3 22.42 16.45 -12.70
CA THR A 3 22.09 15.46 -13.74
C THR A 3 21.10 14.44 -13.17
N ALA A 4 20.24 13.86 -14.01
CA ALA A 4 19.25 12.87 -13.55
C ALA A 4 19.87 11.72 -12.75
N SER A 5 21.09 11.30 -13.09
CA SER A 5 21.85 10.27 -12.37
C SER A 5 22.21 10.67 -10.94
N THR A 6 22.59 11.93 -10.70
CA THR A 6 22.90 12.43 -9.34
C THR A 6 21.65 12.50 -8.47
N ALA A 7 20.52 12.93 -9.03
CA ALA A 7 19.24 12.97 -8.31
C ALA A 7 18.78 11.56 -7.91
N ILE A 8 18.89 10.57 -8.80
CA ILE A 8 18.57 9.17 -8.51
C ILE A 8 19.47 8.61 -7.39
N ALA A 9 20.77 8.88 -7.46
CA ALA A 9 21.72 8.41 -6.45
C ALA A 9 21.44 9.02 -5.06
N GLN A 10 21.12 10.32 -5.00
CA GLN A 10 20.74 11.02 -3.77
C GLN A 10 19.44 10.44 -3.17
N THR A 11 18.40 10.30 -3.98
CA THR A 11 17.12 9.72 -3.53
C THR A 11 17.31 8.31 -2.98
N ARG A 12 18.10 7.47 -3.66
CA ARG A 12 18.38 6.10 -3.20
C ARG A 12 19.11 6.11 -1.85
N ARG A 13 20.11 6.98 -1.69
CA ARG A 13 20.83 7.15 -0.41
C ARG A 13 19.89 7.57 0.71
N GLY A 14 19.10 8.62 0.51
CA GLY A 14 18.14 9.11 1.51
C GLY A 14 17.11 8.05 1.92
N ILE A 15 16.54 7.31 0.96
CA ILE A 15 15.65 6.17 1.25
C ILE A 15 16.39 5.10 2.05
N SER A 16 17.59 4.67 1.60
CA SER A 16 18.34 3.62 2.29
C SER A 16 18.76 4.00 3.72
N ALA A 17 19.15 5.25 3.95
CA ALA A 17 19.52 5.77 5.26
C ALA A 17 18.32 5.78 6.21
N ALA A 18 17.17 6.27 5.73
CA ALA A 18 15.93 6.27 6.50
C ALA A 18 15.42 4.85 6.79
N VAL A 19 15.47 3.95 5.82
CA VAL A 19 15.05 2.54 5.99
C VAL A 19 15.97 1.83 6.99
N ARG A 20 17.28 2.04 6.91
CA ARG A 20 18.24 1.36 7.80
C ARG A 20 18.18 1.89 9.23
N SER A 21 17.98 3.20 9.41
CA SER A 21 17.86 3.81 10.74
C SER A 21 16.51 3.56 11.42
N ARG A 22 15.44 3.39 10.63
CA ARG A 22 14.06 3.20 11.13
C ARG A 22 13.42 1.92 10.62
N ALA A 23 14.20 0.85 10.49
CA ALA A 23 13.72 -0.45 10.03
C ALA A 23 12.55 -0.98 10.86
N GLY A 24 12.57 -0.76 12.18
CA GLY A 24 11.45 -1.11 13.06
C GLY A 24 10.15 -0.37 12.76
N VAL A 25 10.21 0.92 12.39
CA VAL A 25 9.03 1.70 12.00
C VAL A 25 8.50 1.20 10.65
N LEU A 26 9.40 0.96 9.70
CA LEU A 26 9.02 0.40 8.40
C LEU A 26 8.31 -0.95 8.57
N LEU A 27 8.93 -1.88 9.29
CA LEU A 27 8.39 -3.23 9.48
C LEU A 27 7.10 -3.20 10.30
N GLY A 28 7.04 -2.38 11.35
CA GLY A 28 5.85 -2.25 12.19
C GLY A 28 4.65 -1.70 11.41
N VAL A 29 4.85 -0.62 10.63
CA VAL A 29 3.78 -0.04 9.79
C VAL A 29 3.42 -0.99 8.65
N ALA A 30 4.39 -1.59 7.98
CA ALA A 30 4.14 -2.55 6.92
C ALA A 30 3.34 -3.76 7.44
N ALA A 31 3.71 -4.31 8.59
CA ALA A 31 2.98 -5.39 9.23
C ALA A 31 1.54 -4.96 9.58
N ALA A 32 1.36 -3.79 10.19
CA ALA A 32 0.04 -3.27 10.53
C ALA A 32 -0.86 -3.09 9.29
N VAL A 33 -0.32 -2.49 8.22
CA VAL A 33 -1.05 -2.30 6.95
C VAL A 33 -1.36 -3.63 6.29
N ALA A 34 -0.42 -4.58 6.30
CA ALA A 34 -0.64 -5.91 5.72
C ALA A 34 -1.74 -6.68 6.47
N VAL A 35 -1.66 -6.72 7.81
CA VAL A 35 -2.69 -7.34 8.65
C VAL A 35 -4.05 -6.67 8.44
N PHE A 36 -4.09 -5.34 8.43
CA PHE A 36 -5.33 -4.61 8.18
C PHE A 36 -5.95 -4.96 6.82
N ASN A 37 -5.16 -5.01 5.75
CA ASN A 37 -5.68 -5.34 4.41
C ASN A 37 -6.12 -6.81 4.27
N LEU A 38 -5.61 -7.72 5.11
CA LEU A 38 -6.06 -9.11 5.14
C LEU A 38 -7.33 -9.29 5.99
N VAL A 39 -7.38 -8.65 7.16
CA VAL A 39 -8.46 -8.85 8.15
C VAL A 39 -9.67 -7.98 7.85
N ALA A 40 -9.49 -6.73 7.44
CA ALA A 40 -10.59 -5.78 7.26
C ALA A 40 -11.66 -6.28 6.27
N PRO A 41 -11.32 -6.88 5.10
CA PRO A 41 -12.33 -7.41 4.19
C PRO A 41 -13.17 -8.52 4.84
N VAL A 42 -12.51 -9.48 5.50
CA VAL A 42 -13.17 -10.63 6.15
C VAL A 42 -14.03 -10.19 7.32
N ALA A 43 -13.51 -9.29 8.17
CA ALA A 43 -14.22 -8.78 9.34
C ALA A 43 -15.45 -7.95 8.93
N LEU A 44 -15.31 -7.09 7.91
CA LEU A 44 -16.41 -6.29 7.41
C LEU A 44 -17.49 -7.16 6.78
N LEU A 45 -17.12 -8.14 5.95
CA LEU A 45 -18.07 -9.10 5.35
C LEU A 45 -18.78 -9.93 6.43
N SER A 46 -18.03 -10.35 7.45
CA SER A 46 -18.57 -11.09 8.59
C SER A 46 -19.57 -10.28 9.41
N LEU A 47 -19.32 -8.98 9.56
CA LEU A 47 -20.19 -8.06 10.31
C LEU A 47 -21.44 -7.66 9.53
N VAL A 48 -21.31 -7.42 8.22
CA VAL A 48 -22.38 -6.86 7.39
C VAL A 48 -23.30 -7.94 6.83
N ARG A 49 -22.77 -9.12 6.51
CA ARG A 49 -23.56 -10.21 5.91
C ARG A 49 -23.75 -11.37 6.87
N ARG A 50 -22.70 -12.17 7.07
CA ARG A 50 -22.73 -13.41 7.84
C ARG A 50 -21.31 -13.76 8.30
N PRO A 51 -21.10 -14.22 9.54
CA PRO A 51 -19.77 -14.64 9.99
C PRO A 51 -19.20 -15.73 9.08
N ALA A 52 -17.89 -15.65 8.84
CA ALA A 52 -17.16 -16.68 8.10
C ALA A 52 -17.33 -18.04 8.80
N ASP A 53 -17.78 -19.05 8.07
CA ASP A 53 -17.97 -20.42 8.57
C ASP A 53 -16.96 -21.39 7.96
N PHE A 54 -16.33 -21.02 6.84
CA PHE A 54 -15.35 -21.83 6.15
C PHE A 54 -14.06 -21.05 5.87
N PHE A 55 -12.94 -21.63 6.29
CA PHE A 55 -11.61 -21.14 5.94
C PHE A 55 -10.72 -22.33 5.58
N THR A 56 -10.07 -22.26 4.44
CA THR A 56 -9.16 -23.33 4.03
C THR A 56 -8.01 -22.79 3.19
N PHE A 57 -6.91 -23.54 3.22
CA PHE A 57 -5.74 -23.32 2.38
C PHE A 57 -5.81 -24.20 1.15
N ASN A 58 -5.26 -23.71 0.05
CA ASN A 58 -5.20 -24.48 -1.18
C ASN A 58 -4.37 -25.75 -0.97
N PRO A 59 -4.98 -26.95 -1.07
CA PRO A 59 -4.27 -28.21 -0.84
C PRO A 59 -3.16 -28.45 -1.86
N TRP A 60 -3.25 -27.82 -3.03
CA TRP A 60 -2.24 -27.91 -4.08
C TRP A 60 -0.93 -27.23 -3.70
N LEU A 61 -0.90 -26.30 -2.72
CA LEU A 61 0.33 -25.65 -2.25
C LEU A 61 1.41 -26.64 -1.82
N ARG A 62 1.02 -27.84 -1.37
CA ARG A 62 1.97 -28.91 -1.00
C ARG A 62 2.75 -29.47 -2.19
N ARG A 63 2.19 -29.39 -3.41
CA ARG A 63 2.80 -29.84 -4.67
C ARG A 63 3.55 -28.73 -5.39
N LEU A 64 3.46 -27.49 -4.89
CA LEU A 64 4.15 -26.35 -5.48
C LEU A 64 5.68 -26.52 -5.54
N PRO A 65 6.38 -27.06 -4.50
CA PRO A 65 7.82 -27.28 -4.58
C PRO A 65 8.21 -28.22 -5.72
N ASP A 66 7.46 -29.31 -5.90
CA ASP A 66 7.68 -30.27 -6.98
C ASP A 66 7.44 -29.64 -8.36
N TYR A 67 6.40 -28.81 -8.47
CA TYR A 67 6.09 -28.08 -9.71
C TYR A 67 7.17 -27.04 -10.06
N ILE A 68 7.71 -26.32 -9.08
CA ILE A 68 8.82 -25.38 -9.29
C ILE A 68 10.09 -26.12 -9.73
N GLY A 69 10.34 -27.31 -9.17
CA GLY A 69 11.47 -28.17 -9.54
C GLY A 69 11.33 -28.90 -10.88
N SER A 70 10.14 -28.92 -11.48
CA SER A 70 9.88 -29.61 -12.76
C SER A 70 10.57 -28.96 -13.96
N ASP A 71 10.72 -29.69 -15.06
CA ASP A 71 11.32 -29.17 -16.31
C ASP A 71 10.40 -28.24 -17.11
N GLN A 72 9.28 -27.78 -16.54
CA GLN A 72 8.39 -26.86 -17.24
C GLN A 72 9.07 -25.51 -17.59
N PRO A 73 8.68 -24.91 -18.73
CA PRO A 73 9.20 -23.60 -19.13
C PRO A 73 8.85 -22.54 -18.09
N LEU A 74 9.79 -21.60 -17.88
CA LEU A 74 9.67 -20.56 -16.86
C LEU A 74 8.41 -19.70 -17.04
N SER A 75 8.00 -19.44 -18.28
CA SER A 75 6.78 -18.70 -18.59
C SER A 75 5.51 -19.38 -18.05
N ALA A 76 5.39 -20.70 -18.21
CA ALA A 76 4.25 -21.47 -17.70
C ALA A 76 4.24 -21.46 -16.16
N LYS A 77 5.42 -21.56 -15.53
CA LYS A 77 5.55 -21.47 -14.07
C LYS A 77 5.13 -20.10 -13.55
N LEU A 78 5.54 -19.01 -14.21
CA LEU A 78 5.15 -17.66 -13.81
C LEU A 78 3.65 -17.41 -14.03
N ASP A 79 3.10 -17.89 -15.14
CA ASP A 79 1.67 -17.75 -15.43
C ASP A 79 0.81 -18.52 -14.42
N PHE A 80 1.22 -19.72 -14.04
CA PHE A 80 0.56 -20.47 -12.98
C PHE A 80 0.68 -19.78 -11.62
N LEU A 81 1.89 -19.33 -11.25
CA LEU A 81 2.14 -18.65 -9.97
C LEU A 81 1.38 -17.33 -9.86
N SER A 82 1.20 -16.60 -10.95
CA SER A 82 0.49 -15.31 -10.95
C SER A 82 -1.02 -15.47 -10.76
N HIS A 83 -1.59 -16.65 -11.00
CA HIS A 83 -3.01 -16.96 -10.78
C HIS A 83 -3.25 -17.90 -9.59
N LEU A 84 -2.19 -18.26 -8.86
CA LEU A 84 -2.28 -19.21 -7.77
C LEU A 84 -3.09 -18.63 -6.60
N THR A 85 -4.17 -19.32 -6.25
CA THR A 85 -4.91 -19.08 -5.02
C THR A 85 -4.21 -19.75 -3.85
N ILE A 86 -3.96 -19.01 -2.78
CA ILE A 86 -3.27 -19.47 -1.57
C ILE A 86 -4.28 -19.96 -0.54
N ALA A 87 -5.29 -19.15 -0.27
CA ALA A 87 -6.33 -19.46 0.70
C ALA A 87 -7.65 -18.82 0.29
N TRP A 88 -8.74 -19.30 0.86
CA TRP A 88 -10.02 -18.63 0.74
C TRP A 88 -10.80 -18.72 2.05
N ALA A 89 -11.53 -17.65 2.34
CA ALA A 89 -12.52 -17.58 3.39
C ALA A 89 -13.89 -17.45 2.73
N SER A 90 -14.90 -18.18 3.19
CA SER A 90 -16.26 -18.02 2.71
C SER A 90 -17.27 -18.12 3.85
N ALA A 91 -18.46 -17.58 3.59
CA ALA A 91 -19.65 -17.85 4.35
C ALA A 91 -20.67 -18.54 3.43
N ASP A 92 -21.13 -19.73 3.81
CA ASP A 92 -22.20 -20.42 3.11
C ASP A 92 -23.55 -19.86 3.59
N GLY A 93 -24.47 -19.68 2.65
CA GLY A 93 -25.85 -19.26 2.83
C GLY A 93 -26.84 -20.42 2.63
N THR A 94 -28.12 -20.14 2.74
CA THR A 94 -29.18 -21.16 2.54
C THR A 94 -29.35 -21.60 1.09
N GLU A 95 -28.92 -20.79 0.12
CA GLU A 95 -29.04 -21.07 -1.33
C GLU A 95 -27.69 -21.19 -2.07
N GLY A 96 -26.55 -21.14 -1.35
CA GLY A 96 -25.21 -21.16 -1.95
C GLY A 96 -24.22 -20.32 -1.17
N ILE A 97 -23.08 -19.97 -1.77
CA ILE A 97 -22.04 -19.15 -1.11
C ILE A 97 -22.53 -17.69 -1.02
N ASP A 98 -22.74 -17.19 0.20
CA ASP A 98 -23.18 -15.80 0.43
C ASP A 98 -22.05 -14.83 0.13
N TRP A 99 -20.82 -15.12 0.57
CA TRP A 99 -19.65 -14.36 0.18
C TRP A 99 -18.37 -15.21 0.25
N GLY A 100 -17.39 -14.86 -0.59
CA GLY A 100 -16.08 -15.48 -0.62
C GLY A 100 -14.98 -14.43 -0.77
N PHE A 101 -13.96 -14.52 0.07
CA PHE A 101 -12.73 -13.74 -0.02
C PHE A 101 -11.59 -14.66 -0.42
N ILE A 102 -11.08 -14.47 -1.64
CA ILE A 102 -9.99 -15.26 -2.22
C ILE A 102 -8.67 -14.52 -1.98
N ILE A 103 -7.72 -15.22 -1.39
CA ILE A 103 -6.35 -14.75 -1.18
C ILE A 103 -5.48 -15.42 -2.24
N ASP A 104 -5.21 -14.70 -3.32
CA ASP A 104 -4.35 -15.10 -4.42
C ASP A 104 -3.02 -14.35 -4.41
N VAL A 105 -2.07 -14.79 -5.23
CA VAL A 105 -0.75 -14.16 -5.36
C VAL A 105 -0.84 -12.67 -5.73
N PRO A 106 -1.68 -12.22 -6.69
CA PRO A 106 -1.88 -10.81 -6.99
C PRO A 106 -2.39 -10.00 -5.79
N THR A 107 -3.31 -10.55 -5.00
CA THR A 107 -3.80 -9.90 -3.78
C THR A 107 -2.67 -9.74 -2.78
N ILE A 108 -1.90 -10.79 -2.50
CA ILE A 108 -0.75 -10.71 -1.59
C ILE A 108 0.30 -9.72 -2.10
N ALA A 109 0.64 -9.77 -3.39
CA ALA A 109 1.60 -8.85 -4.00
C ALA A 109 1.15 -7.39 -3.86
N ARG A 110 -0.13 -7.11 -4.08
CA ARG A 110 -0.71 -5.78 -3.89
C ARG A 110 -0.68 -5.34 -2.44
N ILE A 111 -1.02 -6.21 -1.50
CA ILE A 111 -0.99 -5.93 -0.06
C ILE A 111 0.44 -5.62 0.38
N LEU A 112 1.41 -6.44 -0.02
CA LEU A 112 2.82 -6.23 0.29
C LEU A 112 3.34 -4.93 -0.32
N CYS A 113 3.01 -4.64 -1.58
CA CYS A 113 3.40 -3.38 -2.23
C CYS A 113 2.85 -2.17 -1.46
N THR A 114 1.56 -2.20 -1.12
CA THR A 114 0.91 -1.14 -0.35
C THR A 114 1.55 -0.99 1.04
N ALA A 115 1.74 -2.10 1.75
CA ALA A 115 2.37 -2.14 3.06
C ALA A 115 3.79 -1.55 3.05
N LEU A 116 4.60 -1.89 2.04
CA LEU A 116 5.97 -1.38 1.90
C LEU A 116 6.00 0.10 1.56
N VAL A 117 5.12 0.58 0.67
CA VAL A 117 5.04 2.02 0.33
C VAL A 117 4.67 2.84 1.56
N PHE A 118 3.66 2.41 2.32
CA PHE A 118 3.27 3.09 3.55
C PHE A 118 4.36 2.98 4.63
N GLY A 119 4.96 1.81 4.81
CA GLY A 119 6.07 1.60 5.75
C GLY A 119 7.28 2.48 5.43
N ALA A 120 7.66 2.58 4.16
CA ALA A 120 8.71 3.48 3.69
C ALA A 120 8.36 4.94 3.96
N TYR A 121 7.14 5.37 3.60
CA TYR A 121 6.68 6.73 3.87
C TYR A 121 6.80 7.10 5.36
N PHE A 122 6.29 6.26 6.26
CA PHE A 122 6.36 6.52 7.69
C PHE A 122 7.78 6.43 8.25
N ALA A 123 8.62 5.55 7.73
CA ALA A 123 10.04 5.50 8.08
C ALA A 123 10.76 6.79 7.70
N LEU A 124 10.61 7.25 6.44
CA LEU A 124 11.17 8.52 5.97
C LEU A 124 10.63 9.73 6.73
N TRP A 125 9.33 9.75 7.00
CA TRP A 125 8.70 10.82 7.78
C TRP A 125 9.23 10.84 9.22
N SER A 126 9.35 9.68 9.87
CA SER A 126 9.90 9.57 11.22
C SER A 126 11.37 9.97 11.29
N TYR A 127 12.15 9.64 10.25
CA TYR A 127 13.55 10.03 10.12
C TYR A 127 13.68 11.55 9.97
N GLY A 128 12.88 12.16 9.08
CA GLY A 128 12.85 13.60 8.88
C GLY A 128 12.37 14.41 10.09
N ARG A 129 11.47 13.86 10.94
CA ARG A 129 11.03 14.54 12.17
C ARG A 129 12.10 14.61 13.26
N HIS A 130 13.07 13.70 13.26
CA HIS A 130 14.14 13.65 14.26
C HIS A 130 15.43 14.35 13.82
N GLN A 131 15.48 14.85 12.58
CA GLN A 131 16.52 15.79 12.19
C GLN A 131 16.07 17.17 12.69
N PRO A 132 16.63 17.70 13.79
CA PRO A 132 16.54 19.12 14.04
C PRO A 132 17.06 19.83 12.79
N MET A 133 16.39 20.89 12.34
CA MET A 133 16.94 21.84 11.37
C MET A 133 18.19 22.49 11.99
N THR A 134 19.29 21.76 12.09
CA THR A 134 20.59 22.31 12.41
C THR A 134 21.08 22.99 11.14
N THR A 135 20.76 24.28 11.06
CA THR A 135 21.69 25.31 10.58
C THR A 135 22.61 24.87 9.44
N GLN A 136 22.12 24.91 8.21
CA GLN A 136 23.01 25.18 7.09
C GLN A 136 23.36 26.67 7.12
N ALA A 137 24.54 26.95 7.67
CA ALA A 137 25.22 28.21 7.46
C ALA A 137 25.49 28.42 5.96
N GLY A 138 25.19 29.62 5.46
CA GLY A 138 25.91 30.15 4.29
C GLY A 138 25.15 30.54 3.03
N VAL A 139 23.81 30.57 3.00
CA VAL A 139 23.08 31.22 1.88
C VAL A 139 22.06 32.21 2.40
N SER A 140 22.53 33.46 2.49
CA SER A 140 21.73 34.66 2.66
C SER A 140 20.73 34.82 1.51
N GLY A 141 19.44 34.80 1.82
CA GLY A 141 18.39 35.51 1.10
C GLY A 141 18.06 35.03 -0.32
N ALA A 142 17.28 33.95 -0.46
CA ALA A 142 16.27 33.84 -1.51
C ALA A 142 15.31 32.68 -1.22
N ALA A 143 14.01 33.00 -1.16
CA ALA A 143 12.87 32.08 -1.14
C ALA A 143 12.79 31.08 0.01
N ARG A 144 12.18 31.51 1.13
CA ARG A 144 11.58 30.61 2.13
C ARG A 144 10.59 29.64 1.46
N PRO A 145 10.80 28.30 1.46
CA PRO A 145 9.74 27.36 1.13
C PRO A 145 9.13 26.79 2.42
N ALA A 146 9.03 27.60 3.48
CA ALA A 146 8.24 27.26 4.67
C ALA A 146 6.74 27.47 4.41
N GLY A 147 6.39 28.43 3.53
CA GLY A 147 5.01 28.71 3.15
C GLY A 147 4.39 27.65 2.23
N LEU A 148 5.17 26.99 1.36
CA LEU A 148 4.61 25.99 0.43
C LEU A 148 4.35 24.64 1.11
N LEU A 149 5.15 24.30 2.12
CA LEU A 149 4.88 23.15 3.00
C LEU A 149 3.71 23.45 3.95
N GLY A 150 3.61 24.68 4.48
CA GLY A 150 2.47 25.15 5.25
C GLY A 150 1.16 25.21 4.45
N VAL A 151 1.23 25.54 3.16
CA VAL A 151 0.09 25.51 2.22
C VAL A 151 -0.20 24.09 1.73
N MET A 152 0.76 23.18 1.69
CA MET A 152 0.48 21.76 1.44
C MET A 152 -0.08 21.05 2.67
N THR A 153 0.35 21.39 3.88
CA THR A 153 -0.30 20.96 5.13
C THR A 153 -1.58 21.74 5.42
N GLY A 154 -1.77 22.92 4.83
CA GLY A 154 -2.99 23.72 4.90
C GLY A 154 -4.02 23.26 3.87
N ALA A 155 -3.58 22.86 2.67
CA ALA A 155 -4.41 22.16 1.69
C ALA A 155 -4.76 20.77 2.21
N PHE A 156 -3.82 19.96 2.71
CA PHE A 156 -4.12 18.71 3.43
C PHE A 156 -4.71 18.92 4.83
N GLY A 157 -4.77 20.14 5.36
CA GLY A 157 -5.32 20.47 6.68
C GLY A 157 -6.75 21.01 6.62
N LEU A 158 -7.13 21.63 5.51
CA LEU A 158 -8.48 22.14 5.22
C LEU A 158 -9.20 21.34 4.12
N THR A 159 -8.54 20.39 3.45
CA THR A 159 -9.19 19.35 2.63
C THR A 159 -9.23 17.97 3.28
N VAL A 160 -8.80 17.85 4.55
CA VAL A 160 -9.40 16.86 5.47
C VAL A 160 -10.77 17.41 5.90
N GLY A 161 -11.61 17.67 4.88
CA GLY A 161 -13.06 17.65 4.99
C GLY A 161 -13.51 16.25 5.41
N PRO A 162 -14.79 16.07 5.76
CA PRO A 162 -15.30 15.16 6.78
C PRO A 162 -14.93 13.68 6.54
N CYS A 163 -13.74 13.30 6.97
CA CYS A 163 -13.30 11.92 7.15
C CYS A 163 -12.78 11.67 8.58
N SER A 164 -12.85 12.70 9.44
CA SER A 164 -12.34 12.66 10.83
C SER A 164 -13.38 12.28 11.89
N LEU A 165 -14.57 11.80 11.47
CA LEU A 165 -15.59 11.23 12.37
C LEU A 165 -16.23 9.97 11.75
N ALA A 166 -15.41 9.11 11.17
CA ALA A 166 -15.63 7.68 10.94
C ALA A 166 -14.41 7.19 10.14
N GLY A 167 -13.75 6.13 10.59
CA GLY A 167 -12.56 5.60 9.93
C GLY A 167 -12.75 5.42 8.43
N CYS A 168 -12.11 6.26 7.63
CA CYS A 168 -12.05 6.09 6.17
C CYS A 168 -10.94 5.08 5.84
N GLY A 169 -11.09 3.88 6.41
CA GLY A 169 -10.59 2.65 5.84
C GLY A 169 -11.62 2.19 4.81
N ALA A 170 -11.41 2.58 3.55
CA ALA A 170 -12.32 2.25 2.46
C ALA A 170 -11.54 2.16 1.15
N PRO A 171 -11.64 1.02 0.45
CA PRO A 171 -12.65 0.97 -0.59
C PRO A 171 -13.82 0.10 -0.11
N VAL A 172 -14.70 0.68 0.72
CA VAL A 172 -16.00 0.10 1.03
C VAL A 172 -16.99 0.30 -0.11
N LEU A 173 -16.74 1.14 -1.13
CA LEU A 173 -17.69 1.29 -2.25
C LEU A 173 -17.99 -0.02 -3.00
N PRO A 174 -17.03 -0.90 -3.30
CA PRO A 174 -17.34 -2.22 -3.83
C PRO A 174 -17.98 -3.18 -2.80
N MET A 175 -17.80 -2.97 -1.48
CA MET A 175 -18.36 -3.85 -0.44
C MET A 175 -19.74 -3.41 0.08
N VAL A 176 -20.01 -2.11 0.12
CA VAL A 176 -21.35 -1.52 0.30
C VAL A 176 -22.18 -1.79 -0.96
N GLY A 177 -21.57 -1.70 -2.14
CA GLY A 177 -22.19 -2.14 -3.39
C GLY A 177 -22.53 -3.63 -3.44
N LEU A 178 -21.79 -4.47 -2.69
CA LEU A 178 -22.16 -5.87 -2.46
C LEU A 178 -23.19 -5.99 -1.32
N ALA A 179 -23.12 -5.23 -0.24
CA ALA A 179 -24.11 -5.25 0.84
C ALA A 179 -25.52 -4.80 0.37
N PHE A 180 -25.61 -3.97 -0.66
CA PHE A 180 -26.85 -3.64 -1.36
C PHE A 180 -27.03 -4.53 -2.59
N THR A 181 -27.41 -5.78 -2.37
CA THR A 181 -27.85 -6.67 -3.46
C THR A 181 -29.07 -6.07 -4.16
N GLY A 182 -28.91 -5.75 -5.45
CA GLY A 182 -29.95 -5.22 -6.34
C GLY A 182 -29.44 -4.57 -7.63
N LEU A 183 -28.12 -4.43 -7.84
CA LEU A 183 -27.58 -3.74 -9.02
C LEU A 183 -27.22 -4.72 -10.15
N PRO A 184 -27.56 -4.40 -11.42
CA PRO A 184 -27.25 -5.24 -12.58
C PRO A 184 -25.73 -5.44 -12.74
N GLY A 185 -25.31 -6.59 -13.29
CA GLY A 185 -23.91 -7.03 -13.37
C GLY A 185 -22.94 -6.03 -14.03
N GLY A 186 -23.43 -5.10 -14.86
CA GLY A 186 -22.64 -4.00 -15.43
C GLY A 186 -22.20 -2.95 -14.39
N THR A 187 -22.97 -2.74 -13.32
CA THR A 187 -22.61 -1.78 -12.27
C THR A 187 -21.52 -2.34 -11.36
N LEU A 188 -21.53 -3.65 -11.08
CA LEU A 188 -20.49 -4.32 -10.28
C LEU A 188 -19.10 -4.26 -10.94
N SER A 189 -19.03 -4.43 -12.27
CA SER A 189 -17.76 -4.34 -13.00
C SER A 189 -17.22 -2.90 -13.04
N LEU A 190 -18.09 -1.90 -13.12
CA LEU A 190 -17.72 -0.48 -13.02
C LEU A 190 -17.18 -0.13 -11.63
N PHE A 191 -17.84 -0.58 -10.56
CA PHE A 191 -17.35 -0.38 -9.19
C PHE A 191 -16.01 -1.06 -8.94
N ALA A 192 -15.82 -2.28 -9.44
CA ALA A 192 -14.54 -2.98 -9.36
C ALA A 192 -13.44 -2.22 -10.11
N THR A 193 -13.75 -1.70 -11.30
CA THR A 193 -12.79 -0.92 -12.11
C THR A 193 -12.45 0.41 -11.45
N LEU A 194 -13.43 1.14 -10.95
CA LEU A 194 -13.23 2.41 -10.25
C LEU A 194 -12.43 2.22 -8.95
N SER A 195 -12.70 1.14 -8.20
CA SER A 195 -11.92 0.77 -7.03
C SER A 195 -10.45 0.46 -7.38
N ARG A 196 -10.21 -0.25 -8.50
CA ARG A 196 -8.83 -0.50 -8.98
C ARG A 196 -8.13 0.80 -9.36
N ILE A 197 -8.80 1.70 -10.09
CA ILE A 197 -8.24 2.99 -10.52
C ILE A 197 -7.91 3.86 -9.31
N SER A 198 -8.86 4.03 -8.38
CA SER A 198 -8.64 4.83 -7.16
C SER A 198 -7.51 4.26 -6.31
N SER A 199 -7.45 2.94 -6.15
CA SER A 199 -6.35 2.29 -5.42
C SER A 199 -4.99 2.51 -6.10
N ALA A 200 -4.93 2.37 -7.43
CA ALA A 200 -3.73 2.62 -8.20
C ALA A 200 -3.28 4.08 -8.08
N LEU A 201 -4.22 5.03 -8.11
CA LEU A 201 -3.95 6.45 -7.92
C LEU A 201 -3.37 6.74 -6.53
N VAL A 202 -3.95 6.19 -5.47
CA VAL A 202 -3.44 6.36 -4.10
C VAL A 202 -2.02 5.79 -3.96
N ILE A 203 -1.77 4.60 -4.50
CA ILE A 203 -0.43 3.99 -4.49
C ILE A 203 0.56 4.85 -5.27
N ALA A 204 0.18 5.35 -6.45
CA ALA A 204 1.02 6.22 -7.26
C ALA A 204 1.37 7.54 -6.53
N LEU A 205 0.39 8.19 -5.91
CA LEU A 205 0.61 9.40 -5.12
C LEU A 205 1.53 9.15 -3.93
N MET A 206 1.34 8.05 -3.21
CA MET A 206 2.20 7.68 -2.09
C MET A 206 3.63 7.33 -2.54
N ALA A 207 3.78 6.66 -3.69
CA ALA A 207 5.10 6.40 -4.26
C ALA A 207 5.83 7.69 -4.63
N VAL A 208 5.12 8.67 -5.23
CA VAL A 208 5.67 10.01 -5.51
C VAL A 208 6.09 10.70 -4.21
N ALA A 209 5.28 10.62 -3.14
CA ALA A 209 5.63 11.18 -1.85
C ALA A 209 6.90 10.56 -1.24
N VAL A 210 7.06 9.24 -1.35
CA VAL A 210 8.27 8.53 -0.90
C VAL A 210 9.50 8.97 -1.70
N ILE A 211 9.40 9.06 -3.03
CA ILE A 211 10.48 9.53 -3.90
C ILE A 211 10.87 10.96 -3.53
N TRP A 212 9.89 11.83 -3.34
CA TRP A 212 10.10 13.23 -2.97
C TRP A 212 10.76 13.39 -1.61
N LEU A 213 10.29 12.65 -0.59
CA LEU A 213 10.91 12.64 0.75
C LEU A 213 12.33 12.05 0.71
N GLY A 214 12.55 11.01 -0.07
CA GLY A 214 13.86 10.39 -0.25
C GLY A 214 14.87 11.35 -0.87
N TRP A 215 14.44 12.08 -1.90
CA TRP A 215 15.26 13.12 -2.51
C TRP A 215 15.59 14.26 -1.55
N ARG A 216 14.59 14.73 -0.78
CA ARG A 216 14.76 15.76 0.28
C ARG A 216 15.81 15.35 1.31
N VAL A 217 15.70 14.14 1.85
CA VAL A 217 16.62 13.61 2.86
C VAL A 217 18.02 13.42 2.27
N GLY A 218 18.12 12.83 1.07
CA GLY A 218 19.39 12.59 0.39
C GLY A 218 20.11 13.86 -0.08
N SER A 219 19.39 14.96 -0.28
CA SER A 219 19.97 16.28 -0.58
C SER A 219 20.46 17.01 0.67
N ALA A 220 19.98 16.61 1.85
CA ALA A 220 20.40 17.17 3.13
C ALA A 220 21.66 16.48 3.70
N GLU A 221 22.00 15.28 3.21
CA GLU A 221 23.20 14.54 3.59
C GLU A 221 24.44 15.11 2.87
N PRO A 222 25.46 15.61 3.60
CA PRO A 222 26.67 16.16 3.00
C PRO A 222 27.43 15.10 2.18
N HIS A 223 28.06 15.53 1.09
CA HIS A 223 29.04 14.71 0.36
C HIS A 223 30.14 14.27 1.34
N PRO A 224 30.44 12.96 1.49
CA PRO A 224 31.72 12.57 2.04
C PRO A 224 32.79 13.06 1.06
N ALA A 225 33.61 13.99 1.53
CA ALA A 225 34.82 14.44 0.87
C ALA A 225 35.87 13.31 0.87
#